data_AF-A0A379WKP7-F1
#
_entry.id   AF-A0A379WKP7-F1
#
_cell.length_a   1.000
_cell.length_b   1.000
_cell.length_c   1.000
_cell.angle_alpha   90.00
_cell.angle_beta   90.00
_cell.angle_gamma   90.00
#
_symmetry.space_group_name_H-M   'P 1'
#
loop_
_entity.id
_entity.type
_entity.pdbx_description
1 polymer ?
#
loop_
_entity_poly.entity_id
_entity_poly.type
_entity_poly.pdbx_seq_one_letter_code
_entity_poly.pdbx_strand_id
1 'polypeptide(L)'
;MLPGVHVPMEYARDGQIVLNIAPRAVGNLELSNDEVRFNARFGGVPRQVSVPLAAVLAIYARENGAGTMFEPEAAYDEDVVSLNDDDNTAGAESETVMSVIDGDKPDHDDDSSPDDEPPPPRGGRPALRVVK
;
A
#
# COMPACT_ATOMS: atom_id res chain seq x y z
N MET A 1 -11.90 -6.83 9.28
CA MET A 1 -12.89 -5.74 9.37
C MET A 1 -12.42 -4.78 10.42
N LEU A 2 -12.30 -3.50 10.10
CA LEU A 2 -11.90 -2.46 11.05
C LEU A 2 -12.98 -2.31 12.14
N PRO A 3 -12.61 -2.10 13.41
CA PRO A 3 -13.57 -1.84 14.48
C PRO A 3 -14.43 -0.61 14.13
N GLY A 4 -15.70 -0.63 14.51
CA GLY A 4 -16.64 0.46 14.25
C GLY A 4 -17.23 0.53 12.84
N VAL A 5 -16.78 -0.30 11.89
CA VAL A 5 -17.40 -0.39 10.56
C VAL A 5 -18.74 -1.12 10.66
N HIS A 6 -19.82 -0.40 10.35
CA HIS A 6 -21.17 -0.93 10.26
C HIS A 6 -21.69 -0.83 8.83
N VAL A 7 -21.49 -1.90 8.06
CA VAL A 7 -21.95 -2.03 6.66
C VAL A 7 -22.58 -3.41 6.42
N PRO A 8 -23.51 -3.55 5.46
CA PRO A 8 -24.08 -4.84 5.08
C PRO A 8 -23.08 -5.70 4.31
N MET A 9 -22.42 -6.61 5.03
CA MET A 9 -21.29 -7.36 4.50
C MET A 9 -21.62 -8.37 3.43
N GLU A 10 -22.88 -8.75 3.30
CA GLU A 10 -23.31 -9.61 2.19
C GLU A 10 -23.17 -8.93 0.81
N TYR A 11 -22.93 -7.61 0.76
CA TYR A 11 -22.66 -6.85 -0.47
C TYR A 11 -21.17 -6.56 -0.69
N ALA A 12 -20.30 -6.96 0.25
CA ALA A 12 -18.86 -6.77 0.14
C ALA A 12 -18.21 -7.90 -0.69
N ARG A 13 -17.05 -7.59 -1.27
CA ARG A 13 -16.19 -8.54 -1.99
C ARG A 13 -14.77 -8.35 -1.50
N ASP A 14 -14.09 -9.44 -1.16
CA ASP A 14 -12.70 -9.41 -0.67
C ASP A 14 -12.49 -8.44 0.51
N GLY A 15 -13.49 -8.37 1.40
CA GLY A 15 -13.48 -7.46 2.55
C GLY A 15 -13.73 -5.98 2.22
N GLN A 16 -13.96 -5.63 0.95
CA GLN A 16 -14.20 -4.26 0.48
C GLN A 16 -15.64 -4.06 0.01
N ILE A 17 -16.16 -2.86 0.22
CA ILE A 17 -17.50 -2.47 -0.24
C ILE A 17 -17.47 -1.10 -0.91
N VAL A 18 -18.14 -0.99 -2.05
CA VAL A 18 -18.33 0.29 -2.75
C VAL A 18 -19.71 0.83 -2.40
N LEU A 19 -19.73 2.05 -1.87
CA LEU A 19 -20.94 2.72 -1.39
C LEU A 19 -21.26 3.92 -2.29
N ASN A 20 -22.51 4.00 -2.76
CA ASN A 20 -22.97 5.15 -3.51
C ASN A 20 -23.51 6.23 -2.56
N ILE A 21 -22.80 7.35 -2.45
CA ILE A 21 -23.18 8.49 -1.59
C ILE A 21 -23.87 9.63 -2.34
N ALA A 22 -24.30 9.41 -3.59
CA ALA A 22 -25.04 10.44 -4.32
C ALA A 22 -26.34 10.80 -3.57
N PRO A 23 -26.79 12.07 -3.56
CA PRO A 23 -27.95 12.51 -2.77
C PRO A 23 -29.25 11.73 -3.03
N ARG A 24 -29.38 11.12 -4.22
CA ARG A 24 -30.54 10.27 -4.60
C ARG A 24 -30.49 8.85 -4.05
N ALA A 25 -29.33 8.38 -3.60
CA ALA A 25 -29.11 7.00 -3.15
C ALA A 25 -29.09 6.88 -1.62
N VAL A 26 -28.85 8.00 -0.92
CA VAL A 26 -28.70 8.04 0.54
C VAL A 26 -29.62 9.08 1.17
N GLY A 27 -29.94 8.89 2.45
CA GLY A 27 -30.64 9.87 3.28
C GLY A 27 -29.86 10.14 4.57
N ASN A 28 -29.96 11.37 5.09
CA ASN A 28 -29.24 11.82 6.28
C ASN A 28 -27.73 11.56 6.17
N LEU A 29 -27.12 11.99 5.05
CA LEU A 29 -25.68 11.87 4.86
C LEU A 29 -24.95 12.86 5.77
N GLU A 30 -24.11 12.32 6.64
CA GLU A 30 -23.22 13.06 7.53
C GLU A 30 -21.78 12.71 7.14
N LEU A 31 -21.02 13.71 6.73
CA LEU A 31 -19.56 13.62 6.58
C LEU A 31 -18.92 14.38 7.73
N SER A 32 -18.43 13.64 8.72
CA SER A 32 -17.73 14.20 9.89
C SER A 32 -16.22 13.92 9.81
N ASN A 33 -15.48 14.42 10.81
CA ASN A 33 -14.03 14.18 10.90
C ASN A 33 -13.68 12.78 11.42
N ASP A 34 -14.64 12.06 11.99
CA ASP A 34 -14.39 10.74 12.60
C ASP A 34 -14.99 9.61 11.75
N GLU A 35 -16.18 9.83 11.20
CA GLU A 35 -16.87 8.84 10.38
C GLU A 35 -17.84 9.46 9.35
N VAL A 36 -18.19 8.64 8.37
CA VAL A 36 -19.27 8.87 7.40
C VAL A 36 -20.49 8.05 7.80
N ARG A 37 -21.63 8.72 7.98
CA ARG A 37 -22.90 8.07 8.30
C ARG A 37 -23.98 8.40 7.28
N PHE A 38 -24.81 7.41 6.96
CA PHE A 38 -26.01 7.63 6.14
C PHE A 38 -26.98 6.46 6.22
N ASN A 39 -28.20 6.67 5.72
CA ASN A 39 -29.18 5.61 5.48
C ASN A 39 -29.23 5.30 3.98
N ALA A 40 -29.21 4.02 3.62
CA ALA A 40 -29.35 3.58 2.23
C ALA A 40 -30.20 2.30 2.14
N ARG A 41 -30.59 1.92 0.93
CA ARG A 41 -31.36 0.70 0.70
C ARG A 41 -30.46 -0.37 0.07
N PHE A 42 -30.42 -1.53 0.69
CA PHE A 42 -29.69 -2.69 0.21
C PHE A 42 -30.73 -3.78 -0.11
N GLY A 43 -30.83 -4.20 -1.37
CA GLY A 43 -31.89 -5.12 -1.80
C GLY A 43 -33.32 -4.60 -1.53
N GLY A 44 -33.49 -3.28 -1.49
CA GLY A 44 -34.77 -2.64 -1.15
C GLY A 44 -35.04 -2.48 0.36
N VAL A 45 -34.23 -3.08 1.24
CA VAL A 45 -34.35 -2.97 2.70
C VAL A 45 -33.55 -1.75 3.18
N PRO A 46 -34.15 -0.81 3.94
CA PRO A 46 -33.42 0.33 4.50
C PRO A 46 -32.44 -0.15 5.58
N ARG A 47 -31.20 0.36 5.53
CA ARG A 47 -30.15 0.10 6.52
C ARG A 47 -29.36 1.37 6.79
N GLN A 48 -28.93 1.51 8.03
CA GLN A 48 -27.99 2.54 8.44
C GLN A 48 -26.56 2.04 8.19
N VAL A 49 -25.71 2.94 7.72
CA VAL A 49 -24.29 2.72 7.44
C VAL A 49 -23.46 3.69 8.27
N SER A 50 -22.41 3.18 8.91
CA SER A 50 -21.40 3.94 9.67
C SER A 50 -20.02 3.45 9.23
N VAL A 51 -19.18 4.36 8.77
CA VAL A 51 -17.83 4.03 8.30
C VAL A 51 -16.83 5.03 8.89
N PRO A 52 -15.97 4.61 9.84
CA PRO A 52 -14.85 5.42 10.31
C PRO A 52 -13.95 5.88 9.16
N LEU A 53 -13.36 7.07 9.25
CA LEU A 53 -12.48 7.58 8.19
C LEU A 53 -11.30 6.65 7.89
N ALA A 54 -10.75 6.00 8.92
CA ALA A 54 -9.70 4.99 8.80
C ALA A 54 -10.07 3.81 7.85
N ALA A 55 -11.36 3.54 7.64
CA ALA A 55 -11.84 2.48 6.76
C ALA A 55 -12.15 2.95 5.33
N VAL A 56 -12.01 4.25 5.03
CA VAL A 56 -12.31 4.82 3.71
C VAL A 56 -11.04 4.83 2.86
N LEU A 57 -10.97 3.93 1.89
CA LEU A 57 -9.78 3.79 1.03
C LEU A 57 -9.72 4.82 -0.10
N ALA A 58 -10.86 5.19 -0.68
CA ALA A 58 -10.91 6.09 -1.83
C ALA A 58 -12.29 6.72 -2.01
N ILE A 59 -12.30 7.81 -2.76
CA ILE A 59 -13.52 8.43 -3.31
C ILE A 59 -13.35 8.67 -4.80
N TYR A 60 -14.34 8.27 -5.60
CA TYR A 60 -14.30 8.44 -7.04
C TYR A 60 -15.70 8.63 -7.64
N ALA A 61 -15.74 9.33 -8.76
CA ALA A 61 -16.91 9.49 -9.59
C ALA A 61 -17.16 8.21 -10.40
N ARG A 62 -18.38 7.67 -10.30
CA ARG A 62 -18.77 6.46 -11.03
C ARG A 62 -18.70 6.61 -12.55
N GLU A 63 -18.87 7.82 -13.07
CA GLU A 63 -19.05 8.09 -14.50
C GLU A 63 -17.76 8.00 -15.32
N ASN A 64 -16.65 8.45 -14.72
CA ASN A 64 -15.35 8.52 -15.40
C ASN A 64 -14.20 7.97 -14.54
N GLY A 65 -14.48 7.46 -13.34
CA GLY A 65 -13.47 6.95 -12.41
C GLY A 65 -12.59 8.03 -11.78
N ALA A 66 -12.83 9.31 -12.06
CA ALA A 66 -12.02 10.39 -11.51
C ALA A 66 -12.21 10.49 -9.99
N GLY A 67 -11.12 10.59 -9.24
CA GLY A 67 -11.16 10.55 -7.79
C GLY A 67 -9.78 10.57 -7.18
N THR A 68 -9.71 10.25 -5.90
CA THR A 68 -8.45 10.06 -5.17
C THR A 68 -8.52 8.82 -4.30
N MET A 69 -7.39 8.13 -4.20
CA MET A 69 -7.12 7.17 -3.13
C MET A 69 -6.52 7.94 -1.96
N PHE A 70 -6.92 7.59 -0.74
CA PHE A 70 -6.34 8.16 0.46
C PHE A 70 -5.05 7.42 0.80
N GLU A 71 -4.03 8.16 1.20
CA GLU A 71 -2.79 7.57 1.72
C GLU A 71 -3.02 7.16 3.19
N PRO A 72 -2.36 6.09 3.67
CA PRO A 72 -2.38 5.75 5.08
C PRO A 72 -1.83 6.90 5.92
N GLU A 73 -2.54 7.26 7.00
CA GLU A 73 -2.06 8.24 7.97
C GLU A 73 -1.77 7.55 9.30
N ALA A 74 -0.64 7.92 9.93
CA ALA A 74 -0.22 7.37 11.22
C ALA A 74 -1.25 7.58 12.35
N ALA A 75 -2.12 8.60 12.22
CA ALA A 75 -3.21 8.84 13.16
C ALA A 75 -4.29 7.73 13.14
N TYR A 76 -4.34 6.96 12.06
CA TYR A 76 -5.29 5.87 11.87
C TYR A 76 -4.63 4.48 11.92
N ASP A 77 -3.29 4.39 11.82
CA ASP A 77 -2.51 3.14 11.77
C ASP A 77 -2.73 2.20 12.97
N GLU A 78 -2.94 2.72 14.18
CA GLU A 78 -3.14 1.90 15.38
C GLU A 78 -4.40 1.01 15.28
N ASP A 79 -5.37 1.38 14.45
CA ASP A 79 -6.59 0.61 14.19
C ASP A 79 -6.45 -0.38 13.01
N VAL A 80 -5.45 -0.21 12.12
CA VAL A 80 -5.32 -0.91 10.81
C VAL A 80 -4.36 -2.11 10.84
N VAL A 81 -3.58 -2.29 11.91
CA VAL A 81 -2.49 -3.28 12.07
C VAL A 81 -2.88 -4.77 11.98
N SER A 82 -4.13 -5.12 11.64
CA SER A 82 -4.59 -6.52 11.59
C SER A 82 -4.79 -7.12 10.19
N LEU A 83 -4.47 -6.43 9.08
CA LEU A 83 -4.89 -6.89 7.73
C LEU A 83 -3.83 -6.90 6.62
N ASN A 84 -2.55 -6.60 6.89
CA ASN A 84 -1.51 -6.59 5.85
C ASN A 84 -0.71 -7.90 5.73
N ASP A 85 -1.28 -9.04 6.14
CA ASP A 85 -0.65 -10.36 5.99
C ASP A 85 -1.36 -11.16 4.88
N ASP A 86 -1.26 -10.69 3.62
CA ASP A 86 -1.31 -11.57 2.43
C ASP A 86 -0.71 -10.83 1.20
N ASP A 87 0.54 -11.19 0.91
CA ASP A 87 1.27 -11.08 -0.37
C ASP A 87 1.61 -9.70 -0.98
N ASN A 88 2.82 -9.21 -0.67
CA ASN A 88 3.78 -8.92 -1.74
C ASN A 88 5.21 -9.19 -1.26
N THR A 89 5.80 -10.21 -1.85
CA THR A 89 7.21 -10.57 -1.78
C THR A 89 8.06 -9.60 -2.61
N ALA A 90 8.89 -8.78 -1.97
CA ALA A 90 10.26 -8.45 -2.41
C ALA A 90 10.88 -7.36 -1.52
N GLY A 91 11.90 -7.72 -0.75
CA GLY A 91 12.70 -6.75 -0.01
C GLY A 91 13.26 -7.26 1.31
N ALA A 92 13.72 -8.52 1.34
CA ALA A 92 14.57 -8.99 2.42
C ALA A 92 15.92 -8.26 2.33
N GLU A 93 16.05 -7.10 2.96
CA GLU A 93 17.34 -6.61 3.43
C GLU A 93 17.75 -7.42 4.66
N SER A 94 18.09 -8.69 4.39
CA SER A 94 18.86 -9.51 5.31
C SER A 94 20.24 -8.90 5.38
N GLU A 95 20.51 -8.23 6.50
CA GLU A 95 21.86 -7.85 6.92
C GLU A 95 22.74 -9.10 6.85
N THR A 96 23.54 -9.18 5.80
CA THR A 96 24.46 -10.31 5.59
C THR A 96 25.60 -10.13 6.58
N VAL A 97 25.51 -10.85 7.70
CA VAL A 97 26.61 -11.10 8.62
C VAL A 97 27.80 -11.68 7.85
N MET A 98 28.91 -10.95 7.87
CA MET A 98 30.18 -11.32 7.24
C MET A 98 30.76 -12.53 7.99
N SER A 99 30.72 -13.72 7.39
CA SER A 99 31.43 -14.90 7.90
C SER A 99 32.86 -14.92 7.34
N VAL A 100 33.84 -14.86 8.22
CA VAL A 100 35.25 -15.13 7.95
C VAL A 100 35.41 -16.61 7.61
N ILE A 101 35.98 -16.91 6.43
CA ILE A 101 36.36 -18.27 6.04
C ILE A 101 37.88 -18.29 5.91
N ASP A 102 38.51 -18.97 6.87
CA ASP A 102 39.91 -19.38 6.90
C ASP A 102 40.05 -20.59 5.96
N GLY A 103 40.90 -20.50 4.94
CA GLY A 103 41.04 -21.52 3.90
C GLY A 103 42.51 -21.77 3.55
N ASP A 104 43.15 -22.64 4.32
CA ASP A 104 44.44 -23.26 4.04
C ASP A 104 44.31 -24.34 2.95
N LYS A 105 45.28 -24.35 2.01
CA LYS A 105 45.82 -25.47 1.16
C LYS A 105 45.13 -25.91 -0.16
N PRO A 106 45.87 -26.55 -1.12
CA PRO A 106 47.07 -26.09 -1.86
C PRO A 106 47.02 -26.36 -3.40
N ASP A 107 47.98 -25.76 -4.11
CA ASP A 107 48.66 -26.09 -5.39
C ASP A 107 47.97 -26.92 -6.52
N HIS A 108 47.84 -26.29 -7.70
CA HIS A 108 48.19 -26.93 -8.99
C HIS A 108 48.53 -25.87 -10.07
N ASP A 109 49.64 -26.12 -10.77
CA ASP A 109 50.37 -25.26 -11.71
C ASP A 109 49.80 -25.13 -13.15
N ASP A 110 50.42 -24.19 -13.91
CA ASP A 110 50.55 -24.06 -15.38
C ASP A 110 49.32 -23.54 -16.18
N ASP A 111 49.37 -22.64 -17.18
CA ASP A 111 50.37 -21.79 -17.85
C ASP A 111 49.59 -20.90 -18.88
N SER A 112 50.04 -19.65 -19.15
CA SER A 112 49.86 -18.81 -20.38
C SER A 112 48.44 -18.48 -20.94
N SER A 113 47.98 -17.27 -21.32
CA SER A 113 48.53 -15.99 -21.81
C SER A 113 47.45 -14.85 -21.70
N PRO A 114 47.79 -13.54 -21.88
CA PRO A 114 46.92 -12.38 -21.63
C PRO A 114 46.39 -11.67 -22.90
N ASP A 115 45.14 -11.19 -22.90
CA ASP A 115 44.61 -10.19 -23.85
C ASP A 115 43.28 -9.65 -23.26
N ASP A 116 43.24 -8.50 -22.56
CA ASP A 116 43.21 -7.10 -23.04
C ASP A 116 41.83 -6.69 -23.64
N GLU A 117 40.89 -6.32 -22.76
CA GLU A 117 39.77 -5.44 -23.13
C GLU A 117 39.39 -4.51 -21.95
N PRO A 118 39.47 -3.18 -22.08
CA PRO A 118 39.19 -2.25 -20.98
C PRO A 118 37.69 -1.92 -20.85
N PRO A 119 37.14 -1.72 -19.62
CA PRO A 119 35.73 -1.39 -19.43
C PRO A 119 35.40 0.09 -19.74
N PRO A 120 34.18 0.42 -20.24
CA PRO A 120 33.78 1.79 -20.57
C PRO A 120 33.53 2.68 -19.32
N PRO A 121 33.75 4.00 -19.40
CA PRO A 121 33.79 4.88 -18.23
C PRO A 121 32.41 5.17 -17.60
N ARG A 122 32.38 5.11 -16.27
CA ARG A 122 31.21 5.44 -15.42
C ARG A 122 30.92 6.95 -15.43
N GLY A 123 29.91 7.36 -16.18
CA GLY A 123 29.40 8.74 -16.20
C GLY A 123 28.66 9.11 -14.91
N GLY A 124 29.26 10.03 -14.14
CA GLY A 124 28.74 10.55 -12.88
C GLY A 124 27.47 11.40 -13.04
N ARG A 125 26.50 11.15 -12.17
CA ARG A 125 25.26 11.94 -12.04
C ARG A 125 25.58 13.30 -11.39
N PRO A 126 25.10 14.44 -11.93
CA PRO A 126 25.32 15.75 -11.34
C PRO A 126 24.50 15.96 -10.06
N ALA A 127 25.09 16.59 -9.04
CA ALA A 127 24.42 16.96 -7.79
C ALA A 127 24.09 18.48 -7.78
N LEU A 128 22.85 18.81 -7.40
CA LEU A 128 22.36 20.19 -7.27
C LEU A 128 22.86 20.82 -5.96
N ARG A 129 23.29 22.09 -6.00
CA ARG A 129 23.64 22.91 -4.82
C ARG A 129 22.64 24.06 -4.69
N VAL A 130 22.07 24.20 -3.50
CA VAL A 130 21.17 25.31 -3.14
C VAL A 130 22.01 26.56 -2.84
N VAL A 131 21.64 27.69 -3.44
CA VAL A 131 22.21 29.02 -3.17
C VAL A 131 21.33 29.77 -2.16
N LYS A 132 21.98 30.56 -1.30
CA LYS A 132 21.37 31.34 -0.21
C LYS A 132 20.94 32.72 -0.70
#